data_AF-A0A0B3VFI0-F1
#
_entry.id   AF-A0A0B3VFI0-F1
#
_cell.length_a   1.000
_cell.length_b   1.000
_cell.length_c   1.000
_cell.angle_alpha   90.00
_cell.angle_beta   90.00
_cell.angle_gamma   90.00
#
_symmetry.space_group_name_H-M   'P 1'
#
loop_
_entity.id
_entity.type
_entity.pdbx_description
1 polymer ?
#
loop_
_entity_poly.entity_id
_entity_poly.type
_entity_poly.pdbx_seq_one_letter_code
_entity_poly.pdbx_strand_id
1 'polypeptide(L)'
;MKKINKKAILPILLYVVAAIIAIYSIFTIYTSYTYISSLATAGSIVIKDQLADVISYYVSASIPYVFYAIVVWAIGYIINKLNSLSPSIINKEENKLEEKID
;
A
#
# COMPACT_ATOMS: atom_id res chain seq x y z
N MET A 1 -9.80 5.69 31.56
CA MET A 1 -9.03 5.42 30.32
C MET A 1 -9.80 4.42 29.46
N LYS A 2 -10.18 4.79 28.23
CA LYS A 2 -10.94 3.94 27.29
C LYS A 2 -10.01 2.80 26.81
N LYS A 3 -10.36 1.53 27.05
CA LYS A 3 -9.56 0.38 26.57
C LYS A 3 -9.51 0.43 25.05
N ILE A 4 -8.35 0.76 24.53
CA ILE A 4 -8.10 0.86 23.10
C ILE A 4 -8.05 -0.57 22.53
N ASN A 5 -9.02 -0.94 21.70
CA ASN A 5 -9.04 -2.23 21.00
C ASN A 5 -7.93 -2.29 19.95
N LYS A 6 -6.73 -2.74 20.36
CA LYS A 6 -5.52 -2.80 19.51
C LYS A 6 -5.74 -3.52 18.18
N LYS A 7 -6.65 -4.52 18.12
CA LYS A 7 -7.01 -5.25 16.89
C LYS A 7 -7.59 -4.35 15.79
N ALA A 8 -8.38 -3.34 16.14
CA ALA A 8 -8.98 -2.45 15.14
C ALA A 8 -8.02 -1.37 14.63
N ILE A 9 -6.99 -1.02 15.42
CA ILE A 9 -6.09 0.10 15.11
C ILE A 9 -4.98 -0.26 14.15
N LEU A 10 -4.47 -1.49 14.22
CA LEU A 10 -3.36 -1.92 13.38
C LEU A 10 -3.69 -1.85 11.87
N PRO A 11 -4.86 -2.33 11.38
CA PRO A 11 -5.23 -2.17 9.97
C PRO A 11 -5.37 -0.70 9.55
N ILE A 12 -5.95 0.13 10.41
CA ILE A 12 -6.12 1.57 10.14
C ILE A 12 -4.76 2.24 9.97
N LEU A 13 -3.80 1.94 10.86
CA LEU A 13 -2.45 2.46 10.77
C LEU A 13 -1.77 2.03 9.46
N LEU A 14 -1.90 0.75 9.06
CA LEU A 14 -1.35 0.23 7.80
C LEU A 14 -1.95 0.96 6.59
N TYR A 15 -3.25 1.23 6.57
CA TYR A 15 -3.88 1.98 5.48
C TYR A 15 -3.38 3.43 5.40
N VAL A 16 -3.19 4.10 6.54
CA VAL A 16 -2.63 5.46 6.57
C VAL A 16 -1.20 5.46 6.02
N VAL A 17 -0.37 4.50 6.44
CA VAL A 17 1.00 4.36 5.92
C VAL A 17 0.99 4.09 4.41
N ALA A 18 0.14 3.19 3.93
CA ALA A 18 0.00 2.92 2.49
C ALA A 18 -0.40 4.18 1.70
N ALA A 19 -1.32 4.99 2.24
CA ALA A 19 -1.73 6.24 1.60
C ALA A 19 -0.59 7.27 1.52
N ILE A 20 0.21 7.39 2.58
CA ILE A 20 1.39 8.27 2.60
C ILE A 20 2.41 7.81 1.54
N ILE A 21 2.69 6.51 1.45
CA ILE A 21 3.61 5.95 0.45
C ILE A 21 3.07 6.18 -0.97
N ALA A 22 1.75 6.03 -1.19
CA ALA A 22 1.13 6.30 -2.48
C ALA A 22 1.27 7.77 -2.90
N ILE A 23 1.04 8.72 -1.98
CA ILE A 23 1.25 10.15 -2.23
C ILE A 23 2.72 10.42 -2.57
N TYR A 24 3.64 9.82 -1.82
CA TYR A 24 5.08 9.96 -2.09
C TYR A 24 5.46 9.40 -3.46
N SER A 25 4.86 8.29 -3.88
CA SER A 25 5.07 7.75 -5.23
C SER A 25 4.61 8.70 -6.34
N ILE A 26 3.51 9.44 -6.14
CA ILE A 26 3.07 10.47 -7.10
C ILE A 26 4.10 11.60 -7.16
N PHE A 27 4.63 12.00 -6.00
CA PHE A 27 5.69 13.00 -5.92
C PHE A 27 6.95 12.55 -6.68
N THR A 28 7.41 11.30 -6.53
CA THR A 28 8.59 10.80 -7.24
C THR A 28 8.39 10.74 -8.75
N ILE A 29 7.18 10.41 -9.22
CA ILE A 29 6.84 10.46 -10.65
C ILE A 29 6.94 11.90 -11.17
N TYR A 30 6.37 12.87 -10.44
CA TYR A 30 6.42 14.27 -10.83
C TYR A 30 7.87 14.81 -10.87
N THR A 31 8.66 14.52 -9.83
CA THR A 31 10.09 14.90 -9.82
C THR A 31 10.87 14.23 -10.95
N SER A 32 10.51 13.00 -11.30
CA SER A 32 11.16 12.33 -12.43
C SER A 32 10.83 12.99 -13.76
N TYR A 33 9.59 13.44 -13.92
CA TYR A 33 9.17 14.22 -15.07
C TYR A 33 9.89 15.55 -15.19
N THR A 34 9.99 16.32 -14.10
CA THR A 34 10.69 17.60 -14.13
C THR A 34 12.18 17.42 -14.44
N TYR A 35 12.81 16.37 -13.91
CA TYR A 35 14.20 16.04 -14.19
C TYR A 35 14.43 15.72 -15.68
N ILE A 36 13.70 14.74 -16.23
CA ILE A 36 13.84 14.35 -17.65
C ILE A 36 13.50 15.52 -18.59
N SER A 37 12.46 16.29 -18.27
CA SER A 37 12.08 17.47 -19.06
C SER A 37 13.19 18.53 -19.06
N SER A 38 13.86 18.75 -17.91
CA SER A 38 14.98 19.70 -17.83
C SER A 38 16.16 19.29 -18.71
N LEU A 39 16.49 17.98 -18.74
CA LEU A 39 17.57 17.44 -19.57
C LEU A 39 17.24 17.54 -21.07
N ALA A 40 15.98 17.27 -21.44
CA ALA A 40 15.53 17.41 -22.82
C ALA A 40 15.58 18.87 -23.29
N THR A 41 15.16 19.80 -22.44
CA THR A 41 15.18 21.25 -22.73
C THR A 41 16.62 21.77 -22.85
N ALA A 42 17.55 21.24 -22.05
CA ALA A 42 18.97 21.56 -22.14
C ALA A 42 19.68 20.96 -23.38
N GLY A 43 18.96 20.20 -24.23
CA GLY A 43 19.54 19.51 -25.37
C GLY A 43 20.48 18.36 -24.99
N SER A 44 20.52 17.96 -23.72
CA SER A 44 21.40 16.91 -23.21
C SER A 44 20.91 15.50 -23.56
N ILE A 45 19.60 15.34 -23.77
CA ILE A 45 18.97 14.07 -24.15
C ILE A 45 17.92 14.30 -25.23
N VAL A 46 17.84 13.40 -26.21
CA VAL A 46 16.70 13.31 -27.13
C VAL A 46 15.82 12.17 -26.62
N ILE A 47 14.66 12.52 -26.05
CA ILE A 47 13.76 11.54 -25.36
C ILE A 47 13.44 10.33 -26.24
N LYS A 48 13.27 10.53 -27.55
CA LYS A 48 12.94 9.47 -28.50
C LYS A 48 14.09 8.47 -28.70
N ASP A 49 15.32 8.93 -28.62
CA ASP A 49 16.51 8.12 -28.85
C ASP A 49 16.96 7.38 -27.58
N GLN A 50 16.54 7.87 -26.41
CA GLN A 50 16.92 7.33 -25.09
C GLN A 50 15.70 6.87 -24.27
N LEU A 51 14.65 6.40 -24.96
CA LEU A 51 13.37 6.05 -24.33
C LEU A 51 13.51 4.98 -23.23
N ALA A 52 14.40 4.00 -23.43
CA ALA A 52 14.65 2.93 -22.46
C ALA A 52 15.26 3.46 -21.14
N ASP A 53 16.19 4.42 -21.23
CA ASP A 53 16.83 5.04 -20.07
C ASP A 53 15.84 5.92 -19.31
N VAL A 54 15.03 6.68 -20.05
CA VAL A 54 13.94 7.48 -19.49
C VAL A 54 12.97 6.58 -18.73
N ILE A 55 12.47 5.51 -19.34
CA ILE A 55 11.55 4.56 -18.69
C ILE A 55 12.22 3.93 -17.45
N SER A 56 13.46 3.47 -17.57
CA SER A 56 14.20 2.87 -16.45
C SER A 56 14.32 3.83 -15.28
N TYR A 57 14.56 5.12 -15.54
CA TYR A 57 14.64 6.14 -14.49
C TYR A 57 13.31 6.27 -13.74
N TYR A 58 12.17 6.39 -14.44
CA TYR A 58 10.85 6.44 -13.78
C TYR A 58 10.56 5.16 -13.00
N VAL A 59 10.91 4.01 -13.57
CA VAL A 59 10.70 2.71 -12.93
C VAL A 59 11.49 2.63 -11.63
N SER A 60 12.80 2.87 -11.68
CA SER A 60 13.67 2.85 -10.50
C SER A 60 13.28 3.88 -9.46
N ALA A 61 12.85 5.08 -9.87
CA ALA A 61 12.50 6.16 -8.97
C ALA A 61 11.11 6.00 -8.32
N SER A 62 10.17 5.30 -8.96
CA SER A 62 8.75 5.33 -8.53
C SER A 62 8.13 3.97 -8.24
N ILE A 63 8.47 2.93 -9.01
CA ILE A 63 7.83 1.62 -8.89
C ILE A 63 8.04 0.95 -7.52
N PRO A 64 9.20 1.07 -6.85
CA PRO A 64 9.35 0.55 -5.49
C PRO A 64 8.29 1.11 -4.53
N TYR A 65 8.00 2.40 -4.60
CA TYR A 65 7.01 3.05 -3.74
C TYR A 65 5.58 2.63 -4.08
N VAL A 66 5.25 2.49 -5.37
CA VAL A 66 3.96 1.90 -5.81
C VAL A 66 3.80 0.50 -5.22
N PHE A 67 4.83 -0.34 -5.36
CA PHE A 67 4.82 -1.71 -4.86
C PHE A 67 4.63 -1.75 -3.34
N TYR A 68 5.37 -0.92 -2.59
CA TYR A 68 5.23 -0.84 -1.14
C TYR A 68 3.84 -0.39 -0.71
N ALA A 69 3.24 0.60 -1.37
CA ALA A 69 1.88 1.05 -1.06
C ALA A 69 0.87 -0.10 -1.21
N ILE A 70 0.95 -0.87 -2.30
CA ILE A 70 0.06 -2.01 -2.56
C ILE A 70 0.25 -3.10 -1.52
N VAL A 71 1.50 -3.48 -1.22
CA VAL A 71 1.81 -4.54 -0.25
C VAL A 71 1.34 -4.17 1.15
N VAL A 72 1.63 -2.95 1.61
CA VAL A 72 1.22 -2.48 2.94
C VAL A 72 -0.31 -2.43 3.05
N TRP A 73 -0.99 -1.96 2.01
CA TRP A 73 -2.45 -1.97 1.95
C TRP A 73 -3.02 -3.39 2.00
N ALA A 74 -2.45 -4.32 1.21
CA ALA A 74 -2.88 -5.72 1.19
C ALA A 74 -2.71 -6.40 2.56
N ILE A 75 -1.61 -6.14 3.27
CA ILE A 75 -1.38 -6.63 4.64
C ILE A 75 -2.45 -6.06 5.58
N GLY A 76 -2.72 -4.74 5.51
CA GLY A 76 -3.79 -4.10 6.27
C GLY A 76 -5.15 -4.75 6.03
N TYR A 77 -5.46 -5.06 4.77
CA TYR A 77 -6.69 -5.73 4.37
C TYR A 77 -6.82 -7.15 4.93
N ILE A 78 -5.76 -7.95 4.83
CA ILE A 78 -5.74 -9.32 5.37
C ILE A 78 -5.95 -9.29 6.89
N ILE A 79 -5.26 -8.41 7.62
CA ILE A 79 -5.39 -8.30 9.08
C ILE A 79 -6.80 -7.84 9.46
N ASN A 80 -7.37 -6.86 8.75
CA ASN A 80 -8.74 -6.41 8.99
C ASN A 80 -9.76 -7.55 8.82
N LYS A 81 -9.60 -8.35 7.75
CA LYS A 81 -10.46 -9.50 7.46
C LYS A 81 -10.30 -10.61 8.51
N LEU A 82 -9.08 -10.86 8.99
CA LEU A 82 -8.84 -11.82 10.07
C LEU A 82 -9.49 -11.37 11.39
N ASN A 83 -9.41 -10.08 11.70
CA ASN A 83 -10.01 -9.52 12.91
C ASN A 83 -11.54 -9.56 12.90
N SER A 84 -12.19 -9.44 11.74
CA SER A 84 -13.64 -9.58 11.63
C SER A 84 -14.11 -11.04 11.72
N LEU A 85 -13.28 -11.99 11.30
CA LEU A 85 -13.57 -13.43 11.40
C LEU A 85 -13.42 -13.97 12.83
N SER A 86 -12.46 -13.47 13.61
CA SER A 86 -12.20 -13.93 14.98
C SER A 86 -13.43 -14.00 15.90
N PRO A 87 -14.28 -12.95 16.02
CA PRO A 87 -15.51 -13.05 16.82
C PRO A 87 -16.57 -13.95 16.18
N SER A 88 -16.64 -14.04 14.84
CA SER A 88 -17.61 -14.92 14.16
C SER A 88 -17.30 -16.41 14.33
N ILE A 89 -16.03 -16.78 14.46
CA ILE A 89 -15.60 -18.17 14.69
C ILE A 89 -15.93 -18.60 16.12
N ILE A 90 -15.66 -17.74 17.11
CA ILE A 90 -15.98 -18.02 18.52
C ILE A 90 -17.49 -18.26 18.70
N ASN A 91 -18.33 -17.37 18.17
CA ASN A 91 -19.79 -17.54 18.25
C ASN A 91 -20.31 -18.79 17.52
N LYS A 92 -19.60 -19.24 16.48
CA LYS A 92 -19.96 -20.45 15.72
C LYS A 92 -19.56 -21.72 16.45
N GLU A 93 -18.45 -21.72 17.19
CA GLU A 93 -18.06 -22.84 18.04
C GLU A 93 -18.97 -22.97 19.26
N GLU A 94 -19.35 -21.87 19.91
CA GLU A 94 -20.29 -21.87 21.05
C GLU A 94 -21.66 -22.48 20.65
N ASN A 95 -22.26 -22.01 19.55
CA ASN A 95 -23.55 -22.57 19.06
C ASN A 95 -23.45 -24.08 18.74
N LYS A 96 -22.31 -24.55 18.23
CA LYS A 96 -22.10 -25.98 17.91
C LYS A 96 -21.95 -26.86 19.16
N LEU A 97 -21.53 -26.29 20.27
CA LEU A 97 -21.40 -26.99 21.54
C LEU A 97 -22.76 -27.08 22.24
N GLU A 98 -23.58 -26.03 22.17
CA GLU A 98 -24.95 -26.04 22.69
C GLU A 98 -25.84 -27.08 21.97
N GLU A 99 -25.75 -27.18 20.63
CA GLU A 99 -26.51 -28.18 19.84
C GLU A 99 -26.14 -29.65 20.17
N LYS A 100 -24.99 -29.91 20.80
CA LYS A 100 -24.56 -31.26 21.18
C LYS A 100 -24.98 -31.68 22.59
N ILE A 101 -25.51 -30.75 23.39
CA ILE A 101 -25.88 -30.98 24.79
C ILE A 101 -27.38 -31.27 24.92
N ASP A 102 -28.18 -30.91 23.90
CA ASP A 102 -29.59 -31.29 23.71
C ASP A 102 -29.76 -32.63 22.95
#